data_AF-A0A673K6T8-F1
#
_entry.id   AF-A0A673K6T8-F1
#
_cell.length_a   1.000
_cell.length_b   1.000
_cell.length_c   1.000
_cell.angle_alpha   90.00
_cell.angle_beta   90.00
_cell.angle_gamma   90.00
#
_symmetry.space_group_name_H-M   'P 1'
#
loop_
_entity.id
_entity.type
_entity.pdbx_description
1 polymer ?
#
loop_
_entity_poly.entity_id
_entity_poly.type
_entity_poly.pdbx_seq_one_letter_code
_entity_poly.pdbx_strand_id
1 'polypeptide(L)'
;MSNSRKVVKLYYDVISTYSWLAFEVLCCYRNVWNIDLKFKPAFLGGVFHGSGNQKPGLVQNKFCYMVTDLKQLSEFFGVRVNPPLPCKKGTLNVMRFVTAVDEKEKERGVLVERVSRELWKNIWCTHQDITHPATLTEAGLKAGLSANEVEELLILSKSQQIKDNAFHLCFYTFCLFINDKTAVGLWFIVRVGSYSCRKRKPPFSIGLRNNIDYPM
;
A
#
# COMPACT_ATOMS: atom_id res chain seq x y z
N MET A 1 -17.98 8.59 28.03
CA MET A 1 -18.19 7.47 27.09
C MET A 1 -16.93 7.32 26.25
N SER A 2 -16.16 6.24 26.41
CA SER A 2 -15.02 5.97 25.53
C SER A 2 -15.56 5.66 24.14
N ASN A 3 -15.38 6.58 23.19
CA ASN A 3 -15.84 6.36 21.83
C ASN A 3 -15.01 5.22 21.23
N SER A 4 -15.63 4.06 20.96
CA SER A 4 -14.92 2.90 20.43
C SER A 4 -14.21 3.26 19.12
N ARG A 5 -12.95 2.82 18.97
CA ARG A 5 -12.18 3.08 17.75
C ARG A 5 -12.88 2.46 16.55
N LYS A 6 -12.97 3.22 15.45
CA LYS A 6 -13.54 2.74 14.19
C LYS A 6 -12.51 1.89 13.47
N VAL A 7 -12.86 0.65 13.12
CA VAL A 7 -11.94 -0.23 12.39
C VAL A 7 -11.96 0.17 10.92
N VAL A 8 -10.76 0.44 10.40
CA VAL A 8 -10.54 0.83 9.00
C VAL A 8 -9.66 -0.24 8.36
N LYS A 9 -10.22 -1.01 7.41
CA LYS A 9 -9.46 -2.03 6.68
C LYS A 9 -9.04 -1.47 5.33
N LEU A 10 -7.72 -1.42 5.10
CA LEU A 10 -7.13 -1.00 3.84
C LEU A 10 -6.73 -2.25 3.03
N TYR A 11 -7.44 -2.50 1.93
CA TYR A 11 -7.04 -3.50 0.95
C TYR A 11 -6.13 -2.88 -0.11
N TYR A 12 -4.95 -3.46 -0.31
CA TYR A 12 -3.96 -2.91 -1.23
C TYR A 12 -3.10 -3.98 -1.91
N ASP A 13 -2.54 -3.59 -3.05
CA ASP A 13 -1.49 -4.31 -3.76
C ASP A 13 -0.32 -3.35 -3.98
N VAL A 14 0.91 -3.83 -3.85
CA VAL A 14 2.13 -3.02 -4.05
C VAL A 14 2.27 -2.53 -5.50
N ILE A 15 1.59 -3.18 -6.45
CA ILE A 15 1.52 -2.74 -7.86
C ILE A 15 0.65 -1.49 -8.08
N SER A 16 -0.05 -1.02 -7.06
CA SER A 16 -0.94 0.13 -7.18
C SER A 16 -0.30 1.36 -6.53
N THR A 17 0.07 2.35 -7.35
CA THR A 17 0.57 3.65 -6.90
C THR A 17 -0.48 4.41 -6.08
N TYR A 18 -1.75 4.33 -6.49
CA TYR A 18 -2.87 4.91 -5.74
C TYR A 18 -3.03 4.28 -4.36
N SER A 19 -2.82 2.96 -4.25
CA SER A 19 -2.86 2.28 -2.95
C SER A 19 -1.74 2.73 -2.04
N TRP A 20 -0.54 3.02 -2.59
CA TRP A 20 0.56 3.58 -1.81
C TRP A 20 0.25 4.97 -1.26
N LEU A 21 -0.28 5.87 -2.10
CA LEU A 21 -0.66 7.21 -1.67
C LEU A 21 -1.67 7.18 -0.53
N ALA A 22 -2.71 6.36 -0.67
CA ALA A 22 -3.72 6.21 0.38
C ALA A 22 -3.17 5.53 1.64
N PHE A 23 -2.26 4.56 1.48
CA PHE A 23 -1.55 3.94 2.59
C PHE A 23 -0.78 4.96 3.41
N GLU A 24 0.01 5.84 2.79
CA GLU A 24 0.77 6.85 3.54
C GLU A 24 -0.16 7.86 4.23
N VAL A 25 -1.23 8.29 3.56
CA VAL A 25 -2.25 9.17 4.18
C VAL A 25 -2.85 8.51 5.41
N LEU A 26 -3.33 7.26 5.31
CA LEU A 26 -3.92 6.55 6.45
C LEU A 26 -2.90 6.32 7.58
N CYS A 27 -1.64 6.03 7.25
CA CYS A 27 -0.56 5.93 8.23
C CYS A 27 -0.33 7.25 8.97
N CYS A 28 -0.40 8.41 8.30
CA CYS A 28 -0.28 9.71 8.98
C CYS A 28 -1.49 9.98 9.89
N TYR A 29 -2.71 9.66 9.44
CA TYR A 29 -3.93 9.96 10.18
C TYR A 29 -4.27 8.96 11.28
N ARG A 30 -3.62 7.79 11.36
CA ARG A 30 -3.86 6.77 12.40
C ARG A 30 -3.72 7.29 13.84
N ASN A 31 -2.89 8.32 14.04
CA ASN A 31 -2.63 8.94 15.34
C ASN A 31 -3.49 10.19 15.58
N VAL A 32 -4.14 10.72 14.55
CA VAL A 32 -4.97 11.92 14.59
C VAL A 32 -6.45 11.55 14.72
N TRP A 33 -6.88 10.52 13.99
CA TRP A 33 -8.26 10.02 14.01
C TRP A 33 -8.42 8.87 14.99
N ASN A 34 -9.63 8.73 15.54
CA ASN A 34 -9.99 7.62 16.44
C ASN A 34 -10.25 6.32 15.64
N ILE A 35 -9.25 5.86 14.91
CA ILE A 35 -9.32 4.69 14.02
C ILE A 35 -8.38 3.57 14.47
N ASP A 36 -8.76 2.33 14.14
CA ASP A 36 -7.90 1.15 14.19
C ASP A 36 -7.64 0.69 12.75
N LEU A 37 -6.48 1.09 12.23
CA LEU A 37 -6.08 0.79 10.86
C LEU A 37 -5.56 -0.65 10.76
N LYS A 38 -6.19 -1.45 9.89
CA LYS A 38 -5.80 -2.82 9.57
C LYS A 38 -5.38 -2.91 8.12
N PHE A 39 -4.17 -3.38 7.88
CA PHE A 39 -3.67 -3.68 6.55
C PHE A 39 -4.21 -5.02 6.07
N LYS A 40 -4.68 -5.09 4.83
CA LYS A 40 -5.15 -6.31 4.19
C LYS A 40 -4.48 -6.46 2.82
N PRO A 41 -3.33 -7.15 2.74
CA PRO A 41 -2.67 -7.42 1.47
C PRO A 41 -3.64 -8.19 0.56
N ALA A 42 -3.84 -7.70 -0.67
CA ALA A 42 -4.78 -8.27 -1.63
C ALA A 42 -4.16 -8.30 -3.03
N PHE A 43 -4.44 -9.36 -3.80
CA PHE A 43 -3.88 -9.51 -5.14
C PHE A 43 -4.77 -8.86 -6.21
N LEU A 44 -4.32 -7.72 -6.74
CA LEU A 44 -5.07 -6.93 -7.71
C LEU A 44 -5.26 -7.64 -9.06
N GLY A 45 -4.31 -8.48 -9.46
CA GLY A 45 -4.44 -9.28 -10.68
C GLY A 45 -5.66 -10.20 -10.65
N GLY A 46 -5.97 -10.78 -9.49
CA GLY A 46 -7.16 -11.62 -9.28
C GLY A 46 -8.46 -10.82 -9.37
N VAL A 47 -8.46 -9.57 -8.91
CA VAL A 47 -9.61 -8.66 -8.99
C VAL A 47 -9.95 -8.33 -10.45
N PHE A 48 -8.96 -7.96 -11.26
CA PHE A 48 -9.18 -7.69 -12.68
C PHE A 48 -9.69 -8.93 -13.42
N HIS A 49 -9.11 -10.10 -13.13
CA HIS A 49 -9.56 -11.35 -13.73
C HIS A 49 -11.01 -11.69 -13.34
N GLY A 50 -11.35 -11.63 -12.05
CA GLY A 50 -12.68 -11.95 -11.56
C GLY A 50 -13.77 -10.95 -11.94
N SER A 51 -13.43 -9.68 -12.16
CA SER A 51 -14.38 -8.63 -12.55
C SER A 51 -14.52 -8.46 -14.07
N GLY A 52 -13.62 -9.03 -14.88
CA GLY A 52 -13.56 -8.80 -16.33
C GLY A 52 -13.07 -7.40 -16.72
N ASN A 53 -12.64 -6.57 -15.76
CA ASN A 53 -12.16 -5.22 -16.02
C ASN A 53 -10.75 -5.22 -16.63
N GLN A 54 -10.53 -4.34 -17.61
CA GLN A 54 -9.19 -4.10 -18.15
C GLN A 54 -8.36 -3.22 -17.24
N LYS A 55 -7.07 -3.54 -17.12
CA LYS A 55 -6.09 -2.74 -16.36
C LYS A 55 -6.00 -1.33 -16.96
N PRO A 56 -6.05 -0.25 -16.17
CA PRO A 56 -6.04 1.11 -16.70
C PRO A 56 -4.74 1.45 -17.43
N GLY A 57 -3.62 0.85 -17.04
CA GLY A 57 -2.33 1.03 -17.72
C GLY A 57 -2.25 0.41 -19.13
N LEU A 58 -3.20 -0.43 -19.53
CA LEU A 58 -3.28 -0.97 -20.90
C LEU A 58 -4.07 -0.05 -21.85
N VAL A 59 -4.84 0.90 -21.32
CA VAL A 59 -5.61 1.86 -22.11
C VAL A 59 -4.83 3.16 -22.19
N GLN A 60 -4.30 3.48 -23.37
CA GLN A 60 -3.36 4.61 -23.56
C GLN A 60 -3.84 5.92 -22.95
N ASN A 61 -5.09 6.32 -23.21
CA ASN A 61 -5.65 7.57 -22.68
C ASN A 61 -5.71 7.58 -21.15
N LYS A 62 -6.05 6.45 -20.52
CA LYS A 62 -6.06 6.31 -19.06
C LYS A 62 -4.64 6.33 -18.51
N PHE A 63 -3.68 5.71 -19.18
CA PHE A 63 -2.27 5.74 -18.79
C PHE A 63 -1.69 7.16 -18.83
N CYS A 64 -1.89 7.91 -19.92
CA CYS A 64 -1.45 9.31 -20.03
C CYS A 64 -2.03 10.19 -18.92
N TYR A 65 -3.32 10.00 -18.61
CA TYR A 65 -3.96 10.67 -17.48
C TYR A 65 -3.30 10.29 -16.15
N MET A 66 -3.11 8.99 -15.88
CA MET A 66 -2.47 8.49 -14.65
C MET A 66 -1.07 9.07 -14.44
N VAL A 67 -0.24 9.19 -15.49
CA VAL A 67 1.10 9.77 -15.37
C VAL A 67 1.04 11.21 -14.88
N THR A 68 0.10 12.00 -15.43
CA THR A 68 -0.08 13.40 -15.05
C THR A 68 -0.65 13.52 -13.64
N ASP A 69 -1.67 12.72 -13.31
CA ASP A 69 -2.34 12.71 -12.01
C ASP A 69 -1.38 12.30 -10.88
N LEU A 70 -0.61 11.21 -11.09
CA LEU A 70 0.36 10.73 -10.10
C LEU A 70 1.47 11.73 -9.84
N LYS A 71 1.89 12.51 -10.84
CA LYS A 71 2.85 13.59 -10.62
C LYS A 71 2.28 14.65 -9.66
N GLN A 72 1.06 15.10 -9.91
CA GLN A 72 0.39 16.09 -9.05
C GLN A 72 0.15 15.56 -7.64
N LEU A 73 -0.28 14.30 -7.52
CA LEU A 73 -0.54 13.67 -6.22
C LEU A 73 0.76 13.41 -5.44
N SER A 74 1.84 13.04 -6.12
CA SER A 74 3.18 12.88 -5.53
C SER A 74 3.64 14.19 -4.90
N GLU A 75 3.46 15.31 -5.59
CA GLU A 75 3.78 16.65 -5.07
C GLU A 75 2.85 17.05 -3.92
N PHE A 76 1.54 16.81 -4.06
CA PHE A 76 0.54 17.19 -3.06
C PHE A 76 0.70 16.42 -1.73
N PHE A 77 0.92 15.11 -1.79
CA PHE A 77 1.06 14.26 -0.61
C PHE A 77 2.52 14.12 -0.14
N GLY A 78 3.50 14.66 -0.86
CA GLY A 78 4.92 14.53 -0.49
C GLY A 78 5.46 13.10 -0.56
N VAL A 79 4.79 12.21 -1.30
CA VAL A 79 5.21 10.81 -1.50
C VAL A 79 5.87 10.71 -2.87
N ARG A 80 7.18 10.44 -2.93
CA ARG A 80 7.91 10.37 -4.21
C ARG A 80 7.50 9.15 -5.04
N VAL A 81 6.61 9.35 -6.00
CA VAL A 81 6.22 8.33 -6.97
C VAL A 81 6.83 8.70 -8.33
N ASN A 82 7.78 7.90 -8.82
CA ASN A 82 8.25 8.08 -10.20
C ASN A 82 7.18 7.60 -11.18
N PRO A 83 7.14 8.18 -12.40
CA PRO A 83 6.15 7.81 -13.40
C PRO A 83 6.10 6.29 -13.60
N PRO A 84 4.92 5.67 -13.51
CA PRO A 84 4.83 4.23 -13.60
C PRO A 84 5.20 3.77 -15.01
N LEU A 85 6.22 2.92 -15.13
CA LEU A 85 6.43 2.15 -16.36
C LEU A 85 5.36 1.05 -16.43
N PRO A 86 4.92 0.62 -17.63
CA PRO A 86 3.97 -0.47 -17.76
C PRO A 86 4.52 -1.74 -17.10
N CYS A 87 4.01 -2.08 -15.92
CA CYS A 87 4.49 -3.26 -15.21
C CYS A 87 3.88 -4.50 -15.86
N LYS A 88 4.72 -5.25 -16.59
CA LYS A 88 4.31 -6.48 -17.28
C LYS A 88 4.24 -7.69 -16.34
N LYS A 89 4.96 -7.64 -15.21
CA LYS A 89 5.07 -8.74 -14.25
C LYS A 89 3.96 -8.62 -13.18
N GLY A 90 3.45 -9.77 -12.73
CA GLY A 90 2.44 -9.83 -11.66
C GLY A 90 3.08 -9.79 -10.27
N THR A 91 2.31 -9.35 -9.27
CA THR A 91 2.75 -9.24 -7.87
C THR A 91 2.31 -10.41 -6.99
N LEU A 92 1.91 -11.55 -7.56
CA LEU A 92 1.31 -12.65 -6.80
C LEU A 92 2.21 -13.18 -5.69
N ASN A 93 3.48 -13.45 -5.99
CA ASN A 93 4.44 -13.93 -5.00
C ASN A 93 4.78 -12.84 -3.96
N VAL A 94 4.82 -11.57 -4.39
CA VAL A 94 5.06 -10.44 -3.49
C VAL A 94 3.92 -10.28 -2.49
N MET A 95 2.68 -10.29 -2.97
CA MET A 95 1.51 -10.15 -2.10
C MET A 95 1.39 -11.35 -1.14
N ARG A 96 1.74 -12.56 -1.57
CA ARG A 96 1.83 -13.73 -0.66
C ARG A 96 2.88 -13.55 0.43
N PHE A 97 4.04 -12.98 0.10
CA PHE A 97 5.05 -12.67 1.10
C PHE A 97 4.54 -11.66 2.13
N VAL A 98 3.89 -10.58 1.69
CA VAL A 98 3.29 -9.60 2.62
C VAL A 98 2.16 -10.22 3.45
N THR A 99 1.34 -11.11 2.88
CA THR A 99 0.34 -11.88 3.64
C THR A 99 0.99 -12.78 4.69
N ALA A 100 2.12 -13.44 4.37
CA ALA A 100 2.87 -14.23 5.34
C ALA A 100 3.39 -13.36 6.50
N VAL A 101 3.79 -12.11 6.21
CA VAL A 101 4.16 -11.14 7.26
C VAL A 101 2.96 -10.80 8.13
N ASP A 102 1.77 -10.51 7.55
CA ASP A 102 0.54 -10.21 8.31
C ASP A 102 0.10 -11.37 9.22
N GLU A 103 0.24 -12.61 8.75
CA GLU A 103 -0.13 -13.81 9.53
C GLU A 103 0.85 -14.09 10.67
N LYS A 104 2.16 -13.87 10.45
CA LYS A 104 3.19 -14.04 11.49
C LYS A 104 3.14 -12.90 12.52
N GLU A 105 2.85 -11.69 12.07
CA GLU A 105 2.78 -10.51 12.92
C GLU A 105 1.45 -10.45 13.68
N LYS A 106 1.45 -10.98 14.91
CA LYS A 106 0.29 -10.90 15.82
C LYS A 106 0.00 -9.49 16.35
N GLU A 107 0.90 -8.52 16.14
CA GLU A 107 0.85 -7.17 16.72
C GLU A 107 0.64 -6.07 15.68
N ARG A 108 -0.42 -5.25 15.82
CA ARG A 108 -0.66 -3.89 15.25
C ARG A 108 -0.24 -3.56 13.78
N GLY A 109 0.25 -4.50 12.98
CA GLY A 109 0.64 -4.35 11.57
C GLY A 109 1.88 -3.49 11.32
N VAL A 110 2.85 -3.43 12.23
CA VAL A 110 4.04 -2.56 12.11
C VAL A 110 5.02 -3.10 11.06
N LEU A 111 5.32 -4.40 11.08
CA LEU A 111 6.17 -5.08 10.11
C LEU A 111 5.49 -5.08 8.74
N VAL A 112 4.19 -5.37 8.66
CA VAL A 112 3.42 -5.25 7.42
C VAL A 112 3.54 -3.84 6.84
N GLU A 113 3.40 -2.80 7.67
CA GLU A 113 3.57 -1.41 7.24
C GLU A 113 4.97 -1.16 6.66
N ARG A 114 6.02 -1.57 7.39
CA ARG A 114 7.42 -1.34 6.99
C ARG A 114 7.78 -2.11 5.71
N VAL A 115 7.46 -3.40 5.65
CA VAL A 115 7.74 -4.26 4.48
C VAL A 115 7.03 -3.72 3.24
N SER A 116 5.76 -3.33 3.37
CA SER A 116 5.00 -2.79 2.24
C SER A 116 5.59 -1.49 1.72
N ARG A 117 6.02 -0.60 2.63
CA ARG A 117 6.68 0.66 2.27
C ARG A 117 7.98 0.44 1.52
N GLU A 118 8.82 -0.51 1.96
CA GLU A 118 10.06 -0.84 1.24
C GLU A 118 9.77 -1.45 -0.14
N LEU A 119 8.76 -2.32 -0.26
CA LEU A 119 8.36 -2.87 -1.56
C LEU A 119 7.85 -1.80 -2.51
N TRP A 120 7.04 -0.84 -2.03
CA TRP A 120 6.60 0.30 -2.84
C TRP A 120 7.76 1.19 -3.29
N LYS A 121 8.72 1.48 -2.41
CA LYS A 121 9.94 2.22 -2.79
C LYS A 121 10.72 1.48 -3.86
N ASN A 122 10.89 0.16 -3.72
CA ASN A 122 11.64 -0.65 -4.68
C ASN A 122 11.04 -0.54 -6.09
N ILE A 123 9.72 -0.68 -6.23
CA ILE A 123 9.05 -0.63 -7.54
C ILE A 123 8.83 0.81 -8.06
N TRP A 124 8.41 1.75 -7.22
CA TRP A 124 7.96 3.09 -7.65
C TRP A 124 8.96 4.22 -7.43
N CYS A 125 10.04 4.02 -6.66
CA CYS A 125 11.14 4.98 -6.56
C CYS A 125 12.37 4.50 -7.33
N THR A 126 12.71 3.21 -7.25
CA THR A 126 13.96 2.68 -7.83
C THR A 126 13.77 1.79 -9.05
N HIS A 127 12.52 1.51 -9.46
CA HIS A 127 12.19 0.64 -10.60
C HIS A 127 12.84 -0.75 -10.54
N GLN A 128 13.06 -1.27 -9.33
CA GLN A 128 13.55 -2.62 -9.11
C GLN A 128 12.45 -3.65 -9.37
N ASP A 129 12.87 -4.84 -9.77
CA ASP A 129 11.96 -5.97 -9.93
C ASP A 129 11.71 -6.67 -8.59
N ILE A 130 10.53 -6.40 -8.03
CA ILE A 130 10.09 -6.98 -6.75
C ILE A 130 9.70 -8.46 -6.84
N THR A 131 9.69 -9.07 -8.02
CA THR A 131 9.31 -10.49 -8.17
C THR A 131 10.42 -11.46 -7.80
N HIS A 132 11.67 -10.99 -7.65
CA HIS A 132 12.79 -11.84 -7.27
C HIS A 132 12.87 -12.05 -5.74
N PRO A 133 13.13 -13.28 -5.26
CA PRO A 133 13.30 -13.55 -3.83
C PRO A 133 14.38 -12.70 -3.15
N ALA A 134 15.44 -12.34 -3.88
CA ALA A 134 16.49 -11.46 -3.39
C ALA A 134 15.96 -10.06 -3.01
N THR A 135 15.09 -9.48 -3.85
CA THR A 135 14.49 -8.16 -3.58
C THR A 135 13.49 -8.20 -2.44
N LEU A 136 12.75 -9.30 -2.29
CA LEU A 136 11.89 -9.53 -1.11
C LEU A 136 12.73 -9.65 0.17
N THR A 137 13.88 -10.31 0.07
CA THR A 137 14.81 -10.47 1.18
C THR A 137 15.36 -9.12 1.63
N GLU A 138 15.86 -8.34 0.67
CA GLU A 138 16.36 -6.99 0.93
C GLU A 138 15.29 -6.09 1.57
N ALA A 139 14.04 -6.12 1.05
CA ALA A 139 12.94 -5.35 1.60
C ALA A 139 12.61 -5.78 3.04
N GLY A 140 12.61 -7.08 3.33
CA GLY A 140 12.40 -7.61 4.67
C GLY A 140 13.48 -7.17 5.66
N LEU A 141 14.75 -7.27 5.26
CA LEU A 141 15.89 -6.86 6.07
C LEU A 141 15.85 -5.34 6.37
N LYS A 142 15.58 -4.50 5.35
CA LYS A 142 15.41 -3.05 5.54
C LYS A 142 14.22 -2.69 6.43
N ALA A 143 13.17 -3.50 6.42
CA ALA A 143 12.01 -3.34 7.29
C ALA A 143 12.28 -3.74 8.76
N GLY A 144 13.44 -4.37 9.04
CA GLY A 144 13.88 -4.77 10.37
C GLY A 144 13.63 -6.23 10.72
N LEU A 145 13.32 -7.09 9.75
CA LEU A 145 13.30 -8.55 9.95
C LEU A 145 14.73 -9.10 9.94
N SER A 146 14.99 -10.15 10.72
CA SER A 146 16.23 -10.91 10.64
C SER A 146 16.26 -11.80 9.40
N ALA A 147 17.46 -12.21 8.96
CA ALA A 147 17.62 -13.09 7.80
C ALA A 147 16.84 -14.41 7.95
N ASN A 148 16.86 -15.01 9.14
CA ASN A 148 16.12 -16.24 9.43
C ASN A 148 14.61 -16.04 9.32
N GLU A 149 14.08 -14.93 9.85
CA GLU A 149 12.66 -14.64 9.76
C GLU A 149 12.20 -14.43 8.32
N VAL A 150 13.01 -13.76 7.51
CA VAL A 150 12.73 -13.55 6.09
C VAL A 150 12.69 -14.88 5.34
N GLU A 151 13.65 -15.77 5.58
CA GLU A 151 13.68 -17.10 4.96
C GLU A 151 12.44 -17.93 5.34
N GLU A 152 12.07 -17.96 6.62
CA GLU A 152 10.85 -18.59 7.09
C GLU A 152 9.60 -18.02 6.40
N LEU A 153 9.50 -16.70 6.27
CA LEU A 153 8.39 -16.02 5.62
C LEU A 153 8.32 -16.32 4.11
N LEU A 154 9.47 -16.43 3.44
CA LEU A 154 9.55 -16.84 2.03
C LEU A 154 9.05 -18.28 1.84
N ILE A 155 9.36 -19.19 2.78
CA ILE A 155 8.83 -20.56 2.78
C ILE A 155 7.32 -20.54 3.05
N LEU A 156 6.88 -19.82 4.08
CA LEU A 156 5.47 -19.70 4.47
C LEU A 156 4.62 -19.13 3.34
N SER A 157 5.14 -18.17 2.56
CA SER A 157 4.45 -17.57 1.41
C SER A 157 4.02 -18.58 0.34
N LYS A 158 4.63 -19.77 0.31
CA LYS A 158 4.32 -20.86 -0.64
C LYS A 158 3.32 -21.88 -0.07
N SER A 159 3.01 -21.80 1.22
CA SER A 159 2.05 -22.68 1.90
C SER A 159 0.62 -22.48 1.39
N GLN A 160 -0.22 -23.49 1.56
CA GLN A 160 -1.61 -23.43 1.09
C GLN A 160 -2.43 -22.38 1.86
N GLN A 161 -2.22 -22.26 3.17
CA GLN A 161 -2.88 -21.27 4.02
C GLN A 161 -2.72 -19.84 3.47
N ILE A 162 -1.50 -19.46 3.09
CA ILE A 162 -1.25 -18.13 2.51
C ILE A 162 -1.87 -17.97 1.13
N LYS A 163 -1.87 -19.04 0.32
CA LYS A 163 -2.52 -18.99 -0.99
C LYS A 163 -4.00 -18.69 -0.84
N ASP A 164 -4.68 -19.31 0.11
CA ASP A 164 -6.12 -19.15 0.31
C ASP A 164 -6.45 -17.75 0.87
N ASN A 165 -5.66 -17.24 1.82
CA ASN A 165 -5.89 -15.93 2.44
C ASN A 165 -5.59 -14.75 1.49
N ALA A 166 -4.69 -14.92 0.52
CA ALA A 166 -4.35 -13.89 -0.46
C ALA A 166 -5.50 -13.59 -1.47
N PHE A 167 -6.55 -14.41 -1.50
CA PHE A 167 -7.72 -14.28 -2.39
C PHE A 167 -8.93 -13.58 -1.74
N HIS A 168 -8.72 -12.62 -0.85
CA HIS A 168 -9.84 -11.75 -0.46
C HIS A 168 -10.26 -10.86 -1.64
N LEU A 169 -11.33 -11.27 -2.31
CA LEU A 169 -11.97 -10.58 -3.43
C LEU A 169 -12.49 -9.21 -2.99
N CYS A 170 -11.75 -8.17 -3.36
CA CYS A 170 -12.22 -6.79 -3.35
C CYS A 170 -12.45 -6.39 -4.79
N PHE A 171 -13.68 -6.09 -5.20
CA PHE A 171 -14.03 -5.82 -6.60
C PHE A 171 -13.35 -4.57 -7.22
N TYR A 172 -12.56 -3.81 -6.46
CA TYR A 172 -11.89 -2.60 -6.92
C TYR A 172 -10.46 -2.45 -6.36
N THR A 173 -9.60 -1.76 -7.15
CA THR A 173 -8.17 -1.49 -6.88
C THR A 173 -7.88 -0.75 -5.58
N PHE A 174 -8.89 -0.07 -5.06
CA PHE A 174 -8.88 0.63 -3.79
C PHE A 174 -10.23 0.37 -3.13
N CYS A 175 -10.22 -0.43 -2.08
CA CYS A 175 -11.40 -0.67 -1.27
C CYS A 175 -11.04 -0.37 0.17
N LEU A 176 -11.55 0.76 0.66
CA LEU A 176 -11.51 1.09 2.07
C LEU A 176 -12.82 0.59 2.68
N PHE A 177 -12.74 -0.28 3.67
CA PHE A 177 -13.90 -0.62 4.48
C PHE A 177 -13.83 0.14 5.80
N ILE A 178 -14.85 0.95 6.07
CA ILE A 178 -15.06 1.60 7.36
C ILE A 178 -16.34 1.00 7.95
N ASN A 179 -16.22 0.15 8.97
CA ASN A 179 -17.37 -0.52 9.61
C ASN A 179 -18.42 -1.04 8.59
N ASP A 180 -17.99 -1.92 7.69
CA ASP A 180 -18.82 -2.59 6.67
C ASP A 180 -19.42 -1.69 5.58
N LYS A 181 -19.08 -0.39 5.56
CA LYS A 181 -19.33 0.48 4.42
C LYS A 181 -18.13 0.49 3.48
N THR A 182 -18.39 0.14 2.22
CA THR A 182 -17.41 0.16 1.14
C THR A 182 -17.24 1.58 0.60
N ALA A 183 -15.99 2.05 0.53
CA ALA A 183 -15.63 3.27 -0.20
C ALA A 183 -14.56 2.93 -1.26
N VAL A 184 -14.74 3.48 -2.46
CA VAL A 184 -13.88 3.25 -3.63
C VAL A 184 -13.41 4.60 -4.17
N GLY A 185 -12.12 4.69 -4.54
CA GLY A 185 -11.47 5.89 -5.09
C GLY A 185 -10.56 6.64 -4.11
N LEU A 186 -9.47 7.22 -4.65
CA LEU A 186 -8.50 8.05 -3.92
C LEU A 186 -9.10 9.38 -3.41
N TRP A 187 -10.31 9.72 -3.86
CA TRP A 187 -11.00 10.98 -3.56
C TRP A 187 -11.78 10.97 -2.23
N PHE A 188 -11.23 10.31 -1.20
CA PHE A 188 -11.77 10.35 0.15
C PHE A 188 -10.69 10.68 1.18
N ILE A 189 -10.47 11.99 1.37
CA ILE A 189 -10.23 12.54 2.71
C ILE A 189 -11.58 12.43 3.43
N VAL A 190 -11.75 11.31 4.13
CA VAL A 190 -12.70 11.02 5.21
C VAL A 190 -13.74 12.11 5.50
N ARG A 191 -14.96 11.95 4.97
CA ARG A 191 -16.16 12.57 5.54
C ARG A 191 -16.64 11.69 6.70
N VAL A 192 -15.90 11.71 7.81
CA VAL A 192 -16.47 11.33 9.12
C VAL A 192 -17.43 12.47 9.49
N GLY A 193 -18.61 12.09 9.97
CA GLY A 193 -19.81 12.94 10.07
C GLY A 193 -19.56 14.38 10.50
N SER A 194 -20.23 15.29 9.79
CA SER A 194 -20.60 16.64 10.24
C SER A 194 -19.57 17.40 11.10
N TYR A 195 -18.36 17.59 10.59
CA TYR A 195 -17.56 18.75 11.00
C TYR A 195 -17.03 19.46 9.75
N SER A 196 -17.45 20.71 9.59
CA SER A 196 -17.04 21.61 8.52
C SER A 196 -15.53 21.87 8.62
N CYS A 197 -14.73 21.10 7.90
CA CYS A 197 -13.31 21.38 7.74
C CYS A 197 -13.16 22.38 6.59
N ARG A 198 -13.13 23.68 6.94
CA ARG A 198 -12.75 24.75 6.01
C ARG A 198 -11.39 24.39 5.40
N LYS A 199 -11.25 24.61 4.09
CA LYS A 199 -9.99 24.55 3.33
C LYS A 199 -8.84 25.13 4.15
N ARG A 200 -8.06 24.28 4.82
CA ARG A 200 -6.76 24.63 5.38
C ARG A 200 -5.78 23.61 4.82
N LYS A 201 -4.67 24.11 4.26
CA LYS A 201 -3.52 23.30 3.89
C LYS A 201 -3.16 22.39 5.08
N PRO A 202 -2.78 21.12 4.86
CA PRO A 202 -2.32 20.26 5.94
C PRO A 202 -1.19 20.98 6.71
N PRO A 203 -1.21 20.98 8.06
CA PRO A 203 -0.28 21.77 8.86
C PRO A 203 1.16 21.25 8.86
N PHE A 204 1.45 20.19 8.10
CA PHE A 204 2.78 19.62 8.01
C PHE A 204 3.13 19.37 6.55
N SER A 205 4.04 20.19 6.02
CA SER A 205 4.95 19.73 4.98
C SER A 205 5.63 18.47 5.52
N ILE A 206 5.55 17.35 4.80
CA ILE A 206 6.33 16.15 5.12
C ILE A 206 7.80 16.51 4.86
N GLY A 207 8.42 17.12 5.87
CA GLY A 207 9.85 17.35 5.92
C GLY A 207 10.53 16.01 6.16
N LEU A 208 10.86 15.31 5.07
CA LEU A 208 11.94 14.33 5.13
C LEU A 208 13.19 15.11 5.54
N ARG A 209 13.68 14.90 6.77
CA ARG A 209 15.00 15.37 7.18
C ARG A 209 16.02 14.70 6.25
N ASN A 210 16.49 15.44 5.25
CA ASN A 210 17.64 15.05 4.45
C ASN A 210 18.88 15.20 5.36
N ASN A 211 19.27 14.15 6.05
CA ASN A 211 20.66 14.00 6.52
C ASN A 211 21.34 13.01 5.58
N ILE A 212 21.82 13.53 4.45
CA ILE A 212 22.87 12.90 3.66
C ILE A 212 23.83 14.03 3.29
N ASP A 213 24.88 14.16 4.09
CA ASP A 213 26.05 14.97 3.75
C ASP A 213 26.77 14.29 2.57
N TYR A 214 27.00 15.04 1.50
CA TYR A 214 27.91 14.66 0.44
C TYR A 214 29.19 15.48 0.57
N PRO A 215 30.39 14.88 0.64
CA PRO A 215 31.62 15.61 0.44
C PRO A 215 31.78 16.00 -1.04
N MET A 216 32.37 17.18 -1.26
CA MET A 216 32.70 17.77 -2.57
C MET A 216 33.62 16.89 -3.43
#